data_AF-A0A9D2KYB3-F1
#
_entry.id   AF-A0A9D2KYB3-F1
#
_cell.length_a   1.000
_cell.length_b   1.000
_cell.length_c   1.000
_cell.angle_alpha   90.00
_cell.angle_beta   90.00
_cell.angle_gamma   90.00
#
_symmetry.space_group_name_H-M   'P 1'
#
loop_
_entity.id
_entity.type
_entity.pdbx_description
1 polymer ?
#
loop_
_entity_poly.entity_id
_entity_poly.type
_entity_poly.pdbx_seq_one_letter_code
_entity_poly.pdbx_strand_id
1 'polypeptide(L)'
;MPKKTFFNLSDEKRQRLMSAAYDEFSKMPLEEVSINVIIQQSDISRGSFYQYFEDKEDLYFYCLDLLKKDQNEGILNCFVQANGDVIEGLRLTFKFLYHYYVHSDYKQFYHHFFVNMSYRRSRNIFEKETEDKQSKDLVCRYKHLVDHIDQSSLSFSGEEELYEFVQYIFQMIHWTLSKVFLQSLSEEEAFRMINNRLSWLENGIRKK
;
A
#
# COMPACT_ATOMS: atom_id res chain seq x y z
N MET A 1 -16.03 2.93 -3.45
CA MET A 1 -15.55 4.16 -4.10
C MET A 1 -16.52 5.29 -3.80
N PRO A 2 -16.06 6.54 -3.61
CA PRO A 2 -16.95 7.67 -3.30
C PRO A 2 -18.04 7.86 -4.37
N LYS A 3 -19.23 8.26 -3.92
CA LYS A 3 -20.36 8.61 -4.79
C LYS A 3 -20.05 9.89 -5.57
N LYS A 4 -20.69 10.08 -6.74
CA LYS A 4 -20.46 11.25 -7.62
C LYS A 4 -20.58 12.60 -6.91
N THR A 5 -21.51 12.69 -5.97
CA THR A 5 -21.78 13.83 -5.08
C THR A 5 -20.58 14.27 -4.25
N PHE A 6 -19.69 13.35 -3.87
CA PHE A 6 -18.44 13.68 -3.18
C PHE A 6 -17.54 14.57 -4.05
N PHE A 7 -17.46 14.27 -5.35
CA PHE A 7 -16.62 15.03 -6.29
C PHE A 7 -17.19 16.40 -6.67
N ASN A 8 -18.45 16.67 -6.30
CA ASN A 8 -19.08 17.99 -6.45
C ASN A 8 -18.83 18.91 -5.23
N LEU A 9 -18.15 18.42 -4.20
CA LEU A 9 -17.77 19.24 -3.05
C LEU A 9 -16.76 20.32 -3.48
N SER A 10 -16.84 21.49 -2.83
CA SER A 10 -15.75 22.45 -2.89
C SER A 10 -14.47 21.81 -2.35
N ASP A 11 -13.32 22.25 -2.87
CA ASP A 11 -12.02 21.71 -2.45
C ASP A 11 -11.80 21.83 -0.94
N GLU A 12 -12.23 22.93 -0.35
CA GLU A 12 -12.16 23.18 1.09
C GLU A 12 -12.98 22.14 1.89
N LYS A 13 -14.22 21.84 1.48
CA LYS A 13 -15.05 20.83 2.14
C LYS A 13 -14.47 19.43 1.98
N ARG A 14 -13.95 19.12 0.79
CA ARG A 14 -13.30 17.84 0.50
C ARG A 14 -12.06 17.67 1.38
N GLN A 15 -11.21 18.69 1.47
CA GLN A 15 -10.01 18.69 2.32
C GLN A 15 -10.35 18.52 3.80
N ARG A 16 -11.35 19.24 4.34
CA ARG A 16 -11.78 19.05 5.74
C ARG A 16 -12.25 17.63 6.02
N LEU A 17 -13.05 17.04 5.12
CA LEU A 17 -13.51 15.67 5.26
C LEU A 17 -12.36 14.67 5.23
N MET A 18 -11.40 14.84 4.31
CA MET A 18 -10.23 13.97 4.23
C MET A 18 -9.32 14.12 5.46
N SER A 19 -9.08 15.35 5.93
CA SER A 19 -8.29 15.58 7.14
C SER A 19 -8.90 14.91 8.36
N ALA A 20 -10.21 15.13 8.60
CA ALA A 20 -10.93 14.49 9.70
C ALA A 20 -10.91 12.95 9.60
N ALA A 21 -11.01 12.42 8.38
CA ALA A 21 -10.90 10.99 8.14
C ALA A 21 -9.50 10.45 8.50
N TYR A 22 -8.43 11.06 7.97
CA TYR A 22 -7.06 10.65 8.29
C TYR A 22 -6.76 10.77 9.79
N ASP A 23 -7.22 11.84 10.44
CA ASP A 23 -7.04 12.05 11.87
C ASP A 23 -7.72 10.96 12.69
N GLU A 24 -8.94 10.56 12.35
CA GLU A 24 -9.68 9.52 13.06
C GLU A 24 -9.10 8.13 12.80
N PHE A 25 -8.78 7.80 11.55
CA PHE A 25 -8.15 6.53 11.17
C PHE A 25 -6.73 6.37 11.73
N SER A 26 -6.06 7.46 12.09
CA SER A 26 -4.75 7.44 12.74
C SER A 26 -4.80 7.16 14.24
N LYS A 27 -5.97 7.24 14.88
CA LYS A 27 -6.11 7.08 16.33
C LYS A 27 -6.48 5.67 16.75
N MET A 28 -7.19 4.93 15.89
CA MET A 28 -7.77 3.64 16.26
C MET A 28 -7.96 2.71 15.05
N PRO A 29 -8.08 1.40 15.28
CA PRO A 29 -8.44 0.43 14.24
C PRO A 29 -9.75 0.77 13.53
N LEU A 30 -9.88 0.37 12.25
CA LEU A 30 -11.06 0.66 11.42
C LEU A 30 -12.36 0.20 12.08
N GLU A 31 -12.32 -0.93 12.79
CA GLU A 31 -13.46 -1.51 13.51
C GLU A 31 -14.00 -0.56 14.59
N GLU A 32 -13.13 0.20 15.25
CA GLU A 32 -13.45 1.12 16.34
C GLU A 32 -13.80 2.54 15.86
N VAL A 33 -13.43 2.91 14.64
CA VAL A 33 -13.68 4.24 14.07
C VAL A 33 -15.16 4.61 14.05
N SER A 34 -15.46 5.84 14.48
CA SER A 34 -16.80 6.39 14.55
C SER A 34 -17.08 7.42 13.44
N ILE A 35 -18.10 7.16 12.62
CA ILE A 35 -18.60 8.13 11.63
C ILE A 35 -19.00 9.45 12.32
N ASN A 36 -19.56 9.39 13.53
CA ASN A 36 -19.99 10.59 14.26
C ASN A 36 -18.83 11.54 14.56
N VAL A 37 -17.64 11.02 14.85
CA VAL A 37 -16.45 11.83 15.11
C VAL A 37 -15.97 12.51 13.83
N ILE A 38 -15.92 11.75 12.72
CA ILE A 38 -15.53 12.27 11.41
C ILE A 38 -16.46 13.40 10.95
N ILE A 39 -17.78 13.21 11.04
CA ILE A 39 -18.74 14.24 10.60
C ILE A 39 -18.70 15.50 11.48
N GLN A 40 -18.42 15.35 12.78
CA GLN A 40 -18.28 16.47 13.70
C GLN A 40 -17.01 17.28 13.38
N GLN A 41 -15.89 16.61 13.14
CA GLN A 41 -14.61 17.27 12.83
C GLN A 41 -14.59 17.90 11.43
N SER A 42 -15.32 17.32 10.48
CA SER A 42 -15.36 17.81 9.08
C SER A 42 -16.46 18.84 8.80
N ASP A 43 -17.32 19.13 9.79
CA ASP A 43 -18.46 20.04 9.67
C ASP A 43 -19.43 19.64 8.54
N ILE A 44 -19.82 18.35 8.54
CA ILE A 44 -20.85 17.83 7.64
C ILE A 44 -21.97 17.14 8.43
N SER A 45 -23.15 17.04 7.84
CA SER A 45 -24.24 16.27 8.45
C SER A 45 -24.02 14.76 8.25
N ARG A 46 -24.63 13.94 9.11
CA ARG A 46 -24.66 12.49 8.92
C ARG A 46 -25.31 12.09 7.58
N GLY A 47 -26.34 12.81 7.15
CA GLY A 47 -26.97 12.59 5.85
C GLY A 47 -26.01 12.88 4.70
N SER A 48 -25.21 13.95 4.81
CA SER A 48 -24.17 14.30 3.84
C SER A 48 -23.09 13.22 3.74
N PHE A 49 -22.67 12.64 4.86
CA PHE A 49 -21.73 11.51 4.85
C PHE A 49 -22.24 10.37 3.96
N TYR A 50 -23.47 9.90 4.18
CA TYR A 50 -24.05 8.81 3.39
C TYR A 50 -24.40 9.21 1.95
N GLN A 51 -24.49 10.52 1.66
CA GLN A 51 -24.53 10.99 0.28
C GLN A 51 -23.19 10.85 -0.41
N TYR A 52 -22.05 10.87 0.30
CA TYR A 52 -20.70 10.81 -0.26
C TYR A 52 -20.11 9.40 -0.26
N PHE A 53 -20.35 8.64 0.80
CA PHE A 53 -19.78 7.32 1.03
C PHE A 53 -20.87 6.31 1.41
N GLU A 54 -20.65 5.03 1.14
CA GLU A 54 -21.56 3.97 1.59
C GLU A 54 -21.46 3.76 3.10
N ASP A 55 -20.24 3.68 3.60
CA ASP A 55 -19.92 3.51 5.02
C ASP A 55 -18.50 4.03 5.33
N LYS A 56 -17.99 3.72 6.53
CA LYS A 56 -16.62 4.09 6.93
C LYS A 56 -15.54 3.29 6.20
N GLU A 57 -15.83 2.09 5.71
CA GLU A 57 -14.86 1.29 4.95
C GLU A 57 -14.65 1.88 3.56
N ASP A 58 -15.72 2.33 2.91
CA ASP A 58 -15.66 3.03 1.62
C ASP A 58 -14.78 4.30 1.70
N LEU A 59 -14.98 5.11 2.76
CA LEU A 59 -14.13 6.26 3.04
C LEU A 59 -12.68 5.85 3.34
N TYR A 60 -12.47 4.80 4.13
CA TYR A 60 -11.14 4.30 4.48
C TYR A 60 -10.35 3.83 3.26
N PHE A 61 -10.98 3.03 2.39
CA PHE A 61 -10.34 2.56 1.16
C PHE A 61 -10.06 3.70 0.19
N TYR A 62 -10.92 4.71 0.12
CA TYR A 62 -10.63 5.91 -0.65
C TYR A 62 -9.40 6.67 -0.11
N CYS A 63 -9.29 6.84 1.21
CA CYS A 63 -8.11 7.44 1.85
C CYS A 63 -6.83 6.65 1.55
N LEU A 64 -6.90 5.32 1.58
CA LEU A 64 -5.79 4.43 1.19
C LEU A 64 -5.42 4.59 -0.28
N ASP A 65 -6.40 4.66 -1.18
CA ASP A 65 -6.14 4.74 -2.62
C ASP A 65 -5.48 6.07 -3.01
N LEU A 66 -5.83 7.18 -2.34
CA LEU A 66 -5.12 8.46 -2.49
C LEU A 66 -3.64 8.34 -2.10
N LEU A 67 -3.36 7.73 -0.95
CA LEU A 67 -1.98 7.49 -0.49
C LEU A 67 -1.20 6.51 -1.38
N LYS A 68 -1.88 5.54 -1.98
CA LYS A 68 -1.24 4.57 -2.90
C LYS A 68 -0.83 5.18 -4.23
N LYS A 69 -1.49 6.24 -4.69
CA LYS A 69 -1.19 6.85 -6.00
C LYS A 69 0.24 7.39 -6.01
N ASP A 70 0.65 8.09 -4.95
CA ASP A 70 1.99 8.64 -4.80
C ASP A 70 3.08 7.54 -4.70
N GLN A 71 2.71 6.37 -4.16
CA GLN A 71 3.63 5.23 -4.02
C GLN A 71 4.02 4.64 -5.37
N ASN A 72 3.08 4.54 -6.31
CA ASN A 72 3.33 3.92 -7.61
C ASN A 72 4.43 4.66 -8.39
N GLU A 73 4.37 5.99 -8.42
CA GLU A 73 5.37 6.82 -9.11
C GLU A 73 6.74 6.69 -8.42
N GLY A 74 6.77 6.68 -7.09
CA GLY A 74 8.01 6.46 -6.33
C GLY A 74 8.65 5.09 -6.57
N ILE A 75 7.83 4.03 -6.62
CA ILE A 75 8.29 2.67 -6.94
C ILE A 75 8.89 2.64 -8.35
N LEU A 76 8.20 3.20 -9.34
CA LEU A 76 8.70 3.25 -10.71
C LEU A 76 10.06 3.96 -10.79
N ASN A 77 10.17 5.11 -10.11
CA ASN A 77 11.42 5.87 -10.05
C ASN A 77 12.58 5.08 -9.43
N CYS A 78 12.32 4.11 -8.56
CA CYS A 78 13.36 3.23 -8.01
C CYS A 78 13.99 2.34 -9.10
N PHE A 79 13.19 1.82 -10.03
CA PHE A 79 13.70 0.99 -11.14
C PHE A 79 14.41 1.83 -12.21
N VAL A 80 13.93 3.06 -12.44
CA VAL A 80 14.66 4.03 -13.28
C VAL A 80 16.03 4.35 -12.68
N GLN A 81 16.11 4.61 -11.37
CA GLN A 81 17.38 4.87 -10.68
C GLN A 81 18.32 3.66 -10.67
N ALA A 82 17.77 2.45 -10.64
CA ALA A 82 18.51 1.20 -10.75
C ALA A 82 18.95 0.87 -12.19
N ASN A 83 18.65 1.73 -13.17
CA ASN A 83 18.88 1.47 -14.60
C ASN A 83 18.26 0.13 -15.07
N GLY A 84 17.08 -0.21 -14.53
CA GLY A 84 16.38 -1.45 -14.83
C GLY A 84 16.89 -2.69 -14.10
N ASP A 85 17.94 -2.61 -13.27
CA ASP A 85 18.38 -3.74 -12.45
C ASP A 85 17.27 -4.14 -11.46
N VAL A 86 16.81 -5.38 -11.56
CA VAL A 86 15.68 -5.86 -10.76
C VAL A 86 16.00 -5.94 -9.27
N ILE A 87 17.20 -6.39 -8.88
CA ILE A 87 17.56 -6.59 -7.48
C ILE A 87 17.77 -5.24 -6.79
N GLU A 88 18.48 -4.32 -7.45
CA GLU A 88 18.70 -2.98 -6.94
C GLU A 88 17.41 -2.15 -6.97
N GLY A 89 16.59 -2.28 -8.00
CA GLY A 89 15.26 -1.65 -8.06
C GLY A 89 14.37 -2.08 -6.90
N LEU A 90 14.40 -3.36 -6.53
CA LEU A 90 13.69 -3.90 -5.36
C LEU A 90 14.28 -3.41 -4.03
N ARG A 91 15.62 -3.27 -3.93
CA ARG A 91 16.30 -2.72 -2.74
C ARG A 91 15.90 -1.26 -2.53
N LEU A 92 15.95 -0.45 -3.58
CA LEU A 92 15.52 0.95 -3.58
C LEU A 92 14.03 1.08 -3.28
N THR A 93 13.20 0.19 -3.84
CA THR A 93 11.76 0.13 -3.54
C THR A 93 11.50 -0.10 -2.06
N PHE A 94 12.18 -1.06 -1.43
CA PHE A 94 12.01 -1.29 0.00
C PHE A 94 12.41 -0.05 0.82
N LYS A 95 13.55 0.57 0.49
CA LYS A 95 13.99 1.81 1.13
C LYS A 95 12.94 2.92 1.01
N PHE A 96 12.45 3.16 -0.21
CA PHE A 96 11.41 4.14 -0.49
C PHE A 96 10.15 3.87 0.35
N LEU A 97 9.61 2.65 0.29
CA LEU A 97 8.40 2.29 1.03
C LEU A 97 8.60 2.35 2.56
N TYR A 98 9.78 1.96 3.05
CA TYR A 98 10.12 2.09 4.47
C TYR A 98 10.03 3.55 4.91
N HIS A 99 10.72 4.47 4.22
CA HIS A 99 10.63 5.89 4.57
C HIS A 99 9.20 6.44 4.39
N TYR A 100 8.51 6.05 3.31
CA TYR A 100 7.17 6.49 3.02
C TYR A 100 6.17 6.08 4.12
N TYR A 101 6.27 4.88 4.67
CA TYR A 101 5.36 4.42 5.72
C TYR A 101 5.81 4.81 7.14
N VAL A 102 7.11 4.83 7.42
CA VAL A 102 7.64 4.99 8.79
C VAL A 102 7.93 6.45 9.14
N HIS A 103 8.24 7.28 8.14
CA HIS A 103 8.65 8.68 8.34
C HIS A 103 7.65 9.71 7.78
N SER A 104 6.48 9.29 7.28
CA SER A 104 5.43 10.22 6.88
C SER A 104 4.54 10.66 8.04
N ASP A 105 3.84 11.78 7.85
CA ASP A 105 2.80 12.25 8.78
C ASP A 105 1.66 11.22 8.94
N TYR A 106 1.53 10.30 7.98
CA TYR A 106 0.55 9.21 7.98
C TYR A 106 1.05 7.94 8.68
N LYS A 107 2.17 7.97 9.40
CA LYS A 107 2.73 6.79 10.10
C LYS A 107 1.70 6.05 10.96
N GLN A 108 0.88 6.77 11.71
CA GLN A 108 -0.11 6.14 12.60
C GLN A 108 -1.27 5.53 11.83
N PHE A 109 -1.71 6.17 10.75
CA PHE A 109 -2.63 5.58 9.79
C PHE A 109 -2.07 4.26 9.23
N TYR A 110 -0.80 4.24 8.81
CA TYR A 110 -0.15 3.03 8.33
C TYR A 110 0.04 1.97 9.40
N HIS A 111 0.31 2.35 10.64
CA HIS A 111 0.36 1.43 11.77
C HIS A 111 -0.97 0.67 11.89
N HIS A 112 -2.11 1.37 11.94
CA HIS A 112 -3.41 0.72 11.99
C HIS A 112 -3.73 -0.08 10.73
N PHE A 113 -3.31 0.37 9.55
CA PHE A 113 -3.44 -0.39 8.31
C PHE A 113 -2.67 -1.73 8.37
N PHE A 114 -1.38 -1.72 8.71
CA PHE A 114 -0.54 -2.92 8.73
C PHE A 114 -0.94 -3.89 9.86
N VAL A 115 -1.34 -3.37 11.02
CA VAL A 115 -1.86 -4.20 12.12
C VAL A 115 -3.15 -4.90 11.70
N ASN A 116 -4.10 -4.18 11.12
CA ASN A 116 -5.40 -4.75 10.71
C ASN A 116 -5.31 -5.63 9.46
N MET A 117 -4.36 -5.38 8.55
CA MET A 117 -4.10 -6.25 7.39
C MET A 117 -3.68 -7.66 7.81
N SER A 118 -2.91 -7.80 8.90
CA SER A 118 -2.56 -9.12 9.44
C SER A 118 -3.77 -9.83 10.08
N TYR A 119 -4.66 -9.07 10.72
CA TYR A 119 -5.89 -9.58 11.33
C TYR A 119 -6.93 -10.02 10.29
N ARG A 120 -7.22 -9.20 9.27
CA ARG A 120 -8.12 -9.56 8.16
C ARG A 120 -7.59 -10.75 7.35
N ARG A 121 -6.27 -10.86 7.12
CA ARG A 121 -5.65 -12.05 6.49
C ARG A 121 -5.76 -13.32 7.34
N SER A 122 -5.77 -13.21 8.67
CA SER A 122 -5.99 -14.37 9.55
C SER A 122 -7.46 -14.81 9.69
N ARG A 123 -8.43 -13.97 9.30
CA ARG A 123 -9.87 -14.23 9.50
C ARG A 123 -10.70 -14.54 8.25
N ASN A 124 -10.23 -14.29 7.02
CA ASN A 124 -11.04 -14.52 5.81
C ASN A 124 -10.57 -15.71 4.95
N ILE A 125 -11.06 -16.88 5.37
CA ILE A 125 -11.56 -17.93 4.49
C ILE A 125 -12.94 -17.40 3.98
N PHE A 126 -13.03 -17.01 2.69
CA PHE A 126 -14.22 -16.44 1.99
C PHE A 126 -14.62 -15.00 2.44
N GLU A 127 -15.06 -14.05 1.61
CA GLU A 127 -15.38 -14.02 0.18
C GLU A 127 -15.54 -12.57 -0.32
N LYS A 128 -15.17 -12.35 -1.59
CA LYS A 128 -15.87 -11.58 -2.64
C LYS A 128 -16.50 -10.23 -2.27
N GLU A 129 -15.99 -9.16 -2.90
CA GLU A 129 -16.77 -8.16 -3.68
C GLU A 129 -15.99 -6.88 -4.06
N THR A 130 -14.67 -6.82 -3.83
CA THR A 130 -13.81 -5.71 -4.32
C THR A 130 -12.73 -6.14 -5.32
N GLU A 131 -12.67 -7.43 -5.65
CA GLU A 131 -11.60 -8.04 -6.45
C GLU A 131 -11.51 -7.49 -7.89
N ASP A 132 -12.60 -7.07 -8.54
CA ASP A 132 -12.51 -6.86 -9.99
C ASP A 132 -11.89 -5.51 -10.42
N LYS A 133 -11.81 -4.51 -9.54
CA LYS A 133 -11.15 -3.21 -9.84
C LYS A 133 -9.78 -3.06 -9.16
N GLN A 134 -9.66 -3.41 -7.88
CA GLN A 134 -8.37 -3.36 -7.19
C GLN A 134 -7.39 -4.38 -7.77
N SER A 135 -7.84 -5.57 -8.17
CA SER A 135 -6.95 -6.55 -8.82
C SER A 135 -6.53 -6.08 -10.21
N LYS A 136 -7.43 -5.47 -11.01
CA LYS A 136 -7.07 -4.93 -12.33
C LYS A 136 -6.06 -3.78 -12.23
N ASP A 137 -6.23 -2.89 -11.26
CA ASP A 137 -5.31 -1.79 -11.04
C ASP A 137 -3.94 -2.26 -10.51
N LEU A 138 -3.92 -3.21 -9.57
CA LEU A 138 -2.68 -3.87 -9.12
C LEU A 138 -1.95 -4.59 -10.27
N VAL A 139 -2.70 -5.28 -11.14
CA VAL A 139 -2.14 -5.94 -12.33
C VAL A 139 -1.52 -4.93 -13.27
N CYS A 140 -2.22 -3.83 -13.59
CA CYS A 140 -1.67 -2.78 -14.44
C CYS A 140 -0.39 -2.15 -13.85
N ARG A 141 -0.35 -1.94 -12.53
CA ARG A 141 0.83 -1.35 -11.85
C ARG A 141 2.06 -2.24 -11.97
N TYR A 142 1.93 -3.53 -11.69
CA TYR A 142 3.06 -4.45 -11.82
C TYR A 142 3.49 -4.64 -13.28
N LYS A 143 2.55 -4.66 -14.24
CA LYS A 143 2.88 -4.67 -15.67
C LYS A 143 3.71 -3.45 -16.08
N HIS A 144 3.25 -2.25 -15.71
CA HIS A 144 3.99 -1.02 -15.99
C HIS A 144 5.39 -1.02 -15.36
N LEU A 145 5.54 -1.65 -14.18
CA LEU A 145 6.84 -1.81 -13.54
C LEU A 145 7.76 -2.77 -14.32
N VAL A 146 7.21 -3.90 -14.79
CA VAL A 146 7.93 -4.91 -15.58
C VAL A 146 8.51 -4.31 -16.87
N ASP A 147 7.80 -3.36 -17.50
CA ASP A 147 8.28 -2.64 -18.68
C ASP A 147 9.57 -1.83 -18.44
N HIS A 148 9.90 -1.56 -17.17
CA HIS A 148 11.08 -0.77 -16.78
C HIS A 148 12.21 -1.63 -16.20
N ILE A 149 12.08 -2.96 -16.25
CA ILE A 149 13.10 -3.91 -15.82
C ILE A 149 13.96 -4.30 -17.02
N ASP A 150 15.28 -4.29 -16.86
CA ASP A 150 16.19 -4.90 -17.83
C ASP A 150 16.09 -6.41 -17.73
N GLN A 151 15.54 -7.03 -18.78
CA GLN A 151 15.31 -8.46 -18.84
C GLN A 151 16.48 -9.23 -19.48
N SER A 152 17.50 -8.53 -19.98
CA SER A 152 18.58 -9.13 -20.78
C SER A 152 19.41 -10.18 -20.02
N SER A 153 19.52 -10.02 -18.70
CA SER A 153 20.25 -10.93 -17.81
C SER A 153 19.35 -11.87 -16.99
N LEU A 154 18.03 -11.84 -17.21
CA LEU A 154 17.07 -12.59 -16.40
C LEU A 154 16.69 -13.91 -17.08
N SER A 155 16.48 -14.95 -16.27
CA SER A 155 16.17 -16.31 -16.75
C SER A 155 14.68 -16.63 -16.76
N PHE A 156 13.82 -15.63 -16.97
CA PHE A 156 12.37 -15.83 -17.03
C PHE A 156 11.95 -16.32 -18.42
N SER A 157 10.99 -17.23 -18.45
CA SER A 157 10.40 -17.81 -19.67
C SER A 157 9.50 -16.82 -20.44
N GLY A 158 9.13 -15.70 -19.82
CA GLY A 158 8.40 -14.59 -20.41
C GLY A 158 8.00 -13.52 -19.39
N GLU A 159 7.33 -12.46 -19.85
CA GLU A 159 6.88 -11.34 -19.00
C GLU A 159 5.87 -11.76 -17.91
N GLU A 160 5.07 -12.81 -18.16
CA GLU A 160 4.12 -13.33 -17.18
C GLU A 160 4.82 -13.90 -15.94
N GLU A 161 5.90 -14.67 -16.14
CA GLU A 161 6.69 -15.22 -15.03
C GLU A 161 7.43 -14.11 -14.26
N LEU A 162 7.95 -13.10 -14.97
CA LEU A 162 8.57 -11.93 -14.34
C LEU A 162 7.55 -11.12 -13.53
N TYR A 163 6.33 -10.97 -14.04
CA TYR A 163 5.23 -10.34 -13.33
C TYR A 163 4.88 -11.09 -12.05
N GLU A 164 4.73 -12.43 -12.11
CA GLU A 164 4.48 -13.26 -10.93
C GLU A 164 5.62 -13.14 -9.90
N PHE A 165 6.87 -13.19 -10.37
CA PHE A 165 8.04 -12.97 -9.53
C PHE A 165 7.95 -11.64 -8.79
N VAL A 166 7.73 -10.53 -9.52
CA VAL A 166 7.58 -9.20 -8.94
C VAL A 166 6.45 -9.19 -7.90
N GLN A 167 5.29 -9.77 -8.20
CA GLN A 167 4.20 -9.88 -7.22
C GLN A 167 4.63 -10.57 -5.92
N TYR A 168 5.33 -11.71 -6.00
CA TYR A 168 5.83 -12.42 -4.82
C TYR A 168 6.81 -11.57 -4.01
N ILE A 169 7.70 -10.84 -4.68
CA ILE A 169 8.65 -9.96 -4.00
C ILE A 169 7.94 -8.83 -3.26
N PHE A 170 6.94 -8.20 -3.88
CA PHE A 170 6.17 -7.14 -3.21
C PHE A 170 5.40 -7.68 -2.01
N GLN A 171 4.93 -8.93 -2.03
CA GLN A 171 4.33 -9.56 -0.85
C GLN A 171 5.34 -9.73 0.29
N MET A 172 6.56 -10.14 -0.03
CA MET A 172 7.66 -10.24 0.95
C MET A 172 8.07 -8.88 1.51
N ILE A 173 8.09 -7.83 0.68
CA ILE A 173 8.32 -6.44 1.11
C ILE A 173 7.24 -6.00 2.08
N HIS A 174 5.95 -6.13 1.71
CA HIS A 174 4.83 -5.76 2.58
C HIS A 174 4.83 -6.54 3.89
N TRP A 175 5.17 -7.83 3.87
CA TRP A 175 5.31 -8.62 5.09
C TRP A 175 6.45 -8.12 5.98
N THR A 176 7.55 -7.64 5.39
CA THR A 176 8.67 -7.12 6.19
C THR A 176 8.30 -5.78 6.82
N LEU A 177 7.63 -4.91 6.06
CA LEU A 177 7.09 -3.65 6.55
C LEU A 177 6.04 -3.87 7.65
N SER A 178 5.17 -4.87 7.51
CA SER A 178 4.19 -5.17 8.56
C SER A 178 4.85 -5.53 9.88
N LYS A 179 6.00 -6.23 9.85
CA LYS A 179 6.75 -6.52 11.07
C LYS A 179 7.40 -5.29 11.70
N VAL A 180 7.75 -4.26 10.92
CA VAL A 180 8.21 -2.97 11.48
C VAL A 180 7.15 -2.41 12.43
N PHE A 181 5.88 -2.48 12.04
CA PHE A 181 4.77 -2.00 12.89
C PHE A 181 4.36 -3.00 13.97
N LEU A 182 4.26 -4.29 13.66
CA LEU A 182 3.75 -5.33 14.57
C LEU A 182 4.76 -5.81 15.61
N GLN A 183 6.04 -5.79 15.27
CA GLN A 183 7.13 -6.33 16.10
C GLN A 183 8.14 -5.26 16.50
N SER A 184 7.90 -3.99 16.16
CA SER A 184 8.81 -2.87 16.44
C SER A 184 10.24 -3.12 15.95
N LEU A 185 10.40 -3.76 14.78
CA LEU A 185 11.72 -3.98 14.19
C LEU A 185 12.42 -2.65 13.93
N SER A 186 13.71 -2.60 14.27
CA SER A 186 14.56 -1.48 13.90
C SER A 186 14.76 -1.39 12.39
N GLU A 187 15.13 -0.19 11.91
CA GLU A 187 15.51 0.02 10.51
C GLU A 187 16.61 -0.96 10.08
N GLU A 188 17.68 -1.08 10.87
CA GLU A 188 18.80 -1.96 10.57
C GLU A 188 18.39 -3.42 10.42
N GLU A 189 17.48 -3.92 11.28
CA GLU A 189 16.98 -5.29 11.18
C GLU A 189 16.10 -5.48 9.95
N ALA A 190 15.20 -4.54 9.67
CA ALA A 190 14.30 -4.61 8.52
C ALA A 190 15.07 -4.61 7.19
N PHE A 191 16.07 -3.72 7.05
CA PHE A 191 16.93 -3.67 5.87
C PHE A 191 17.81 -4.92 5.73
N ARG A 192 18.37 -5.42 6.84
CA ARG A 192 19.15 -6.67 6.84
C ARG A 192 18.30 -7.85 6.38
N MET A 193 17.05 -7.95 6.85
CA MET A 193 16.13 -9.00 6.44
C MET A 193 15.86 -8.99 4.94
N ILE A 194 15.56 -7.82 4.36
CA ILE A 194 15.32 -7.69 2.91
C ILE A 194 16.59 -7.99 2.11
N ASN A 195 17.72 -7.43 2.50
CA ASN A 195 18.99 -7.66 1.80
C ASN A 195 19.36 -9.14 1.77
N ASN A 196 19.18 -9.87 2.88
CA ASN A 196 19.40 -11.31 2.91
C ASN A 196 18.48 -12.06 1.94
N ARG A 197 17.20 -11.70 1.91
CA ARG A 197 16.22 -12.37 1.02
C ARG A 197 16.49 -12.10 -0.45
N LEU A 198 16.78 -10.86 -0.80
CA LEU A 198 17.18 -10.49 -2.15
C LEU A 198 18.45 -11.23 -2.57
N SER A 199 19.42 -11.40 -1.66
CA SER A 199 20.63 -12.18 -1.96
C SER A 199 20.34 -13.66 -2.25
N TRP A 200 19.36 -14.28 -1.56
CA TRP A 200 18.94 -15.66 -1.84
C TRP A 200 18.26 -15.80 -3.20
N LEU A 201 17.54 -14.77 -3.64
CA LEU A 201 16.88 -14.74 -4.94
C LEU A 201 17.90 -14.56 -6.07
N GLU A 202 18.86 -13.65 -5.88
CA GLU A 202 19.92 -13.38 -6.83
C GLU A 202 20.89 -14.56 -7.00
N ASN A 203 21.28 -15.21 -5.89
CA ASN A 203 22.33 -16.22 -5.90
C ASN A 203 21.82 -17.67 -5.83
N GLY A 204 20.53 -17.86 -5.55
CA GLY A 204 19.96 -19.16 -5.20
C GLY A 204 20.39 -19.66 -3.82
N ILE A 205 19.76 -20.75 -3.36
CA ILE A 205 20.01 -21.36 -2.04
C ILE A 205 20.92 -22.61 -2.08
N ARG A 206 21.27 -23.09 -3.28
CA ARG A 206 22.13 -24.26 -3.46
C ARG A 206 23.59 -23.83 -3.48
N LYS A 207 24.46 -24.57 -2.79
CA LYS A 207 25.90 -24.39 -2.92
C LYS A 207 26.31 -24.73 -4.36
N LYS A 208 27.06 -23.83 -5.00
CA LYS A 208 27.72 -24.08 -6.29
C LYS A 208 28.86 -25.07 -6.12
#